data_AF-A0A2M7CFK2-F1
#
_entry.id   AF-A0A2M7CFK2-F1
#
_cell.length_a   1.000
_cell.length_b   1.000
_cell.length_c   1.000
_cell.angle_alpha   90.00
_cell.angle_beta   90.00
_cell.angle_gamma   90.00
#
_symmetry.space_group_name_H-M   'P 1'
#
loop_
_entity.id
_entity.type
_entity.pdbx_description
1 polymer ?
#
loop_
_entity_poly.entity_id
_entity_poly.type
_entity_poly.pdbx_seq_one_letter_code
_entity_poly.pdbx_strand_id
1 'polypeptide(L)'
;VVRLTEIFRQAQESMIVVNAHKVNQGQLPVLKEIDKSESTDFQFIEEEDPEKILQNILDLCSEGIPGQFRFHPLREIQVLAPMQVSDI
;
A
#
# COMPACT_ATOMS: atom_id res chain seq x y z
N VAL A 1 -25.03 -5.96 19.66
CA VAL A 1 -23.71 -5.97 19.00
C VAL A 1 -23.02 -4.68 19.36
N VAL A 2 -21.76 -4.72 19.82
CA VAL A 2 -20.96 -3.51 20.09
C VAL A 2 -19.98 -3.32 18.93
N ARG A 3 -19.85 -2.09 18.42
CA ARG A 3 -18.95 -1.75 17.33
C ARG A 3 -18.04 -0.59 17.76
N LEU A 4 -16.73 -0.80 17.64
CA LEU A 4 -15.74 0.26 17.83
C LEU A 4 -15.71 1.11 16.57
N THR A 5 -15.88 2.43 16.72
CA THR A 5 -15.96 3.38 15.59
C THR A 5 -14.89 4.46 15.63
N GLU A 6 -14.18 4.59 16.75
CA GLU A 6 -13.16 5.62 16.94
C GLU A 6 -11.76 5.10 16.61
N ILE A 7 -10.99 5.97 15.96
CA ILE A 7 -9.57 5.77 15.69
C ILE A 7 -8.81 6.52 16.78
N PHE A 8 -7.94 5.83 17.51
CA PHE A 8 -7.05 6.50 18.46
C PHE A 8 -6.02 7.36 17.71
N ARG A 9 -5.70 8.53 18.26
CA ARG A 9 -4.83 9.55 17.62
C ARG A 9 -3.53 9.00 17.02
N GLN A 10 -2.90 8.01 17.65
CA GLN A 10 -1.66 7.38 17.16
C GLN A 10 -1.83 6.69 15.80
N ALA A 11 -3.04 6.22 15.48
CA ALA A 11 -3.35 5.59 14.20
C ALA A 11 -3.80 6.60 13.13
N GLN A 12 -3.98 7.89 13.47
CA GLN A 12 -4.24 8.96 12.49
C GLN A 12 -2.97 9.38 11.73
N GLU A 13 -1.78 8.99 12.20
CA GLU A 13 -0.52 9.24 11.50
C GLU A 13 -0.28 8.26 10.33
N SER A 14 -0.98 7.13 10.31
CA SER A 14 -0.89 6.11 9.26
C SER A 14 -1.90 6.39 8.15
N MET A 15 -1.41 6.56 6.92
CA MET A 15 -2.27 6.74 5.75
C MET A 15 -2.98 5.44 5.38
N ILE A 16 -2.40 4.27 5.68
CA ILE A 16 -3.08 2.97 5.55
C ILE A 16 -4.38 2.94 6.38
N VAL A 17 -4.30 3.31 7.67
CA VAL A 17 -5.48 3.29 8.57
C VAL A 17 -6.52 4.29 8.09
N VAL A 18 -6.11 5.53 7.81
CA VAL A 18 -7.02 6.58 7.34
C VAL A 18 -7.74 6.17 6.06
N ASN A 19 -7.03 5.62 5.07
CA ASN A 19 -7.60 5.19 3.81
C ASN A 19 -8.52 3.96 3.97
N ALA A 20 -8.18 3.01 4.84
CA ALA A 20 -9.06 1.86 5.13
C ALA A 20 -10.42 2.31 5.71
N HIS A 21 -10.43 3.30 6.61
CA HIS A 21 -11.67 3.85 7.14
C HIS A 21 -12.49 4.59 6.08
N LYS A 22 -11.84 5.35 5.19
CA LYS A 22 -12.51 6.01 4.05
C LYS A 22 -13.22 4.99 3.16
N VAL A 23 -12.50 3.95 2.72
CA VAL A 23 -13.07 2.88 1.87
C VAL A 23 -14.23 2.17 2.56
N ASN A 24 -14.09 1.83 3.85
CA ASN A 24 -15.16 1.21 4.64
C ASN A 24 -16.41 2.10 4.83
N GLN A 25 -16.28 3.42 4.60
CA GLN A 25 -17.38 4.39 4.64
C GLN A 25 -17.89 4.76 3.23
N GLY A 26 -17.41 4.10 2.18
CA GLY A 26 -17.77 4.39 0.79
C GLY A 26 -17.12 5.66 0.23
N GLN A 27 -16.05 6.15 0.86
CA GLN A 27 -15.28 7.30 0.41
C GLN A 27 -14.00 6.84 -0.32
N LEU A 28 -13.55 7.63 -1.29
CA LEU A 28 -12.29 7.36 -1.98
C LEU A 28 -11.08 7.58 -1.04
N PRO A 29 -10.03 6.74 -1.17
CA PRO A 29 -8.78 6.95 -0.47
C PRO A 29 -8.08 8.23 -0.96
N VAL A 30 -7.25 8.80 -0.10
CA VAL A 30 -6.35 9.89 -0.49
C VAL A 30 -5.15 9.26 -1.19
N LEU A 31 -5.12 9.39 -2.52
CA LEU A 31 -4.00 9.00 -3.35
C LEU A 31 -3.08 10.23 -3.44
N LYS A 32 -2.11 10.35 -2.54
CA LYS A 32 -1.04 11.33 -2.71
C LYS A 32 -0.12 10.82 -3.83
N GLU A 33 0.16 11.66 -4.82
CA GLU A 33 1.31 11.44 -5.71
C GLU A 33 2.59 11.41 -4.86
N ILE A 34 3.61 10.69 -5.31
CA ILE A 34 4.88 10.52 -4.59
C ILE A 34 5.58 11.87 -4.47
N ASP A 35 5.23 12.64 -3.44
CA ASP A 35 5.97 13.83 -3.07
C ASP A 35 7.16 13.37 -2.22
N LYS A 36 8.36 13.48 -2.77
CA LYS A 36 9.61 12.89 -2.24
C LYS A 36 9.99 13.39 -0.83
N SER A 37 9.27 14.37 -0.29
CA SER A 37 9.54 15.02 0.98
C SER A 37 8.81 14.40 2.18
N GLU A 38 7.81 13.52 2.00
CA GLU A 38 7.06 12.92 3.11
C GLU A 38 7.14 11.38 3.08
N SER A 39 7.68 10.79 4.15
CA SER A 39 7.61 9.34 4.34
C SER A 39 6.18 8.93 4.68
N THR A 40 5.48 8.30 3.74
CA THR A 40 4.14 7.72 3.91
C THR A 40 4.21 6.19 3.87
N ASP A 41 3.34 5.54 4.65
CA ASP A 41 3.14 4.08 4.63
C ASP A 41 2.13 3.61 3.56
N PHE A 42 1.47 4.55 2.88
CA PHE A 42 0.55 4.29 1.77
C PHE A 42 1.01 5.02 0.51
N GLN A 43 1.20 4.27 -0.57
CA GLN A 43 1.60 4.76 -1.89
C GLN A 43 0.69 4.18 -2.96
N PHE A 44 0.41 4.98 -4.00
CA PHE A 44 -0.35 4.57 -5.17
C PHE A 44 0.50 4.78 -6.42
N ILE A 45 0.60 3.75 -7.25
CA ILE A 45 1.32 3.77 -8.53
C ILE A 45 0.33 3.32 -9.58
N GLU A 46 0.04 4.21 -10.52
CA GLU A 46 -0.80 3.92 -11.68
C GLU A 46 0.09 3.46 -12.84
N GLU A 47 -0.18 2.28 -13.37
CA GLU A 47 0.49 1.73 -14.54
C GLU A 47 -0.48 0.81 -15.29
N GLU A 48 -0.53 0.93 -16.61
CA GLU A 48 -1.43 0.15 -17.47
C GLU A 48 -0.68 -0.93 -18.26
N ASP A 49 0.64 -0.79 -18.41
CA ASP A 49 1.50 -1.72 -19.14
C ASP A 49 1.87 -2.93 -18.25
N PRO A 50 1.46 -4.16 -18.59
CA PRO A 50 1.73 -5.35 -17.78
C PRO A 50 3.22 -5.62 -17.52
N GLU A 51 4.08 -5.34 -18.50
CA GLU A 51 5.53 -5.57 -18.36
C GLU A 51 6.13 -4.59 -17.34
N LYS A 52 5.67 -3.33 -17.37
CA LYS A 52 6.08 -2.32 -16.40
C LYS A 52 5.49 -2.58 -15.01
N ILE A 53 4.26 -3.07 -14.91
CA ILE A 53 3.67 -3.48 -13.62
C ILE A 53 4.56 -4.52 -12.96
N LEU A 54 4.95 -5.57 -13.70
CA LEU A 54 5.84 -6.62 -13.19
C LEU A 54 7.18 -6.04 -12.72
N GLN A 55 7.81 -5.20 -13.54
CA GLN A 55 9.07 -4.56 -13.19
C GLN A 55 8.95 -3.70 -11.92
N ASN A 56 7.90 -2.86 -11.85
CA ASN A 56 7.63 -2.01 -10.69
C ASN A 56 7.44 -2.84 -9.41
N ILE A 57 6.71 -3.96 -9.47
CA ILE A 57 6.52 -4.85 -8.31
C ILE A 57 7.86 -5.44 -7.85
N LEU A 58 8.70 -5.90 -8.78
CA LEU A 58 10.02 -6.45 -8.47
C LEU A 58 10.92 -5.41 -7.81
N ASP A 59 10.96 -4.19 -8.35
CA ASP A 59 11.78 -3.09 -7.84
C ASP A 59 11.31 -2.66 -6.43
N LEU A 60 9.99 -2.58 -6.21
CA LEU A 60 9.42 -2.27 -4.90
C LEU A 60 9.78 -3.33 -3.85
N CYS A 61 9.69 -4.61 -4.19
CA CYS A 61 9.94 -5.69 -3.25
C CYS A 61 11.43 -5.89 -2.95
N SER A 62 12.30 -5.63 -3.93
CA SER A 62 13.74 -5.87 -3.81
C SER A 62 14.51 -4.68 -3.24
N GLU A 63 14.12 -3.45 -3.61
CA GLU A 63 14.89 -2.24 -3.27
C GLU A 63 14.03 -1.17 -2.59
N GLY A 64 12.85 -0.85 -3.14
CA GLY A 64 12.02 0.28 -2.68
C GLY A 64 11.58 0.16 -1.22
N ILE A 65 10.77 -0.86 -0.92
CA ILE A 65 10.25 -1.13 0.43
C ILE A 65 11.38 -1.49 1.42
N PRO A 66 12.33 -2.40 1.08
CA PRO A 66 13.47 -2.68 1.95
C PRO A 66 14.31 -1.44 2.28
N GLY A 67 14.55 -0.56 1.29
CA GLY A 67 15.33 0.66 1.48
C GLY A 67 14.62 1.68 2.38
N GLN A 68 13.31 1.84 2.23
CA GLN A 68 12.52 2.81 2.98
C GLN A 68 12.23 2.35 4.43
N PHE A 69 11.92 1.06 4.62
CA PHE A 69 11.41 0.54 5.90
C PHE A 69 12.34 -0.46 6.61
N ARG A 70 13.48 -0.82 5.99
CA ARG A 70 14.47 -1.79 6.51
C ARG A 70 13.93 -3.20 6.69
N PHE A 71 12.99 -3.62 5.85
CA PHE A 71 12.46 -4.98 5.84
C PHE A 71 13.35 -5.95 5.04
N HIS A 72 13.32 -7.22 5.41
CA HIS A 72 13.94 -8.31 4.68
C HIS A 72 13.08 -8.67 3.44
N PRO A 73 13.60 -8.51 2.21
CA PRO A 73 12.82 -8.66 0.97
C PRO A 73 12.03 -9.97 0.87
N LEU A 74 12.62 -11.08 1.29
CA LEU A 74 12.02 -12.42 1.14
C LEU A 74 11.20 -12.91 2.35
N ARG A 75 11.25 -12.22 3.49
CA ARG A 75 10.68 -12.73 4.75
C ARG A 75 9.61 -11.82 5.34
N GLU A 76 9.62 -10.56 4.96
CA GLU A 76 8.81 -9.52 5.60
C GLU A 76 7.94 -8.74 4.59
N ILE A 77 7.93 -9.16 3.32
CA ILE A 77 7.12 -8.56 2.26
C ILE A 77 6.17 -9.61 1.69
N GLN A 78 4.88 -9.26 1.63
CA GLN A 78 3.82 -10.06 1.04
C GLN A 78 3.14 -9.28 -0.09
N VAL A 79 3.05 -9.89 -1.27
CA VAL A 79 2.28 -9.36 -2.39
C VAL A 79 0.88 -9.96 -2.37
N LEU A 80 -0.15 -9.13 -2.52
CA LEU A 80 -1.56 -9.54 -2.60
C LEU A 80 -2.13 -9.09 -3.95
N ALA A 81 -2.87 -9.99 -4.60
CA ALA A 81 -3.56 -9.69 -5.86
C ALA A 81 -5.04 -10.11 -5.74
N PRO A 82 -5.98 -9.31 -6.24
CA PRO A 82 -7.40 -9.63 -6.17
C PRO A 82 -7.77 -10.86 -7.01
N MET A 83 -7.01 -11.13 -8.05
CA MET A 83 -7.21 -12.26 -8.96
C MET A 83 -5.89 -12.98 -9.17
N GLN A 84 -5.96 -14.31 -9.21
CA GLN A 84 -4.89 -15.13 -9.72
C GLN A 84 -5.09 -15.28 -11.23
N VAL A 85 -4.25 -14.61 -12.02
CA VAL A 85 -4.18 -14.92 -13.44
C VAL A 85 -3.43 -16.24 -13.55
N SER A 86 -4.17 -17.31 -13.83
CA SER A 86 -3.59 -18.64 -14.05
C SER A 86 -3.29 -18.75 -15.54
N ASP A 87 -2.06 -18.45 -15.93
CA ASP A 87 -1.54 -18.87 -17.23
C ASP A 87 -0.98 -20.29 -17.06
N ILE A 88 -1.65 -21.26 -17.68
CA ILE A 88 -1.12 -22.60 -17.96
C ILE A 88 -0.47 -22.55 -19.34
#